data_AF-A0AAE0CK62-F1
#
_entry.id   AF-A0AAE0CK62-F1
#
_cell.length_a   1.000
_cell.length_b   1.000
_cell.length_c   1.000
_cell.angle_alpha   90.00
_cell.angle_beta   90.00
_cell.angle_gamma   90.00
#
_symmetry.space_group_name_H-M   'P 1'
#
loop_
_entity.id
_entity.type
_entity.pdbx_description
1 polymer ?
#
loop_
_entity_poly.entity_id
_entity_poly.type
_entity_poly.pdbx_seq_one_letter_code
_entity_poly.pdbx_strand_id
1 'polypeptide(L)'
;MKRRLIDWELVLWECFQTLLKCCALRDDVGDDMAWTLNSKGSFSMGSFRRCLEENGTESADISKVIWNYVCPKKVEIFVWHAIFDRIMVKDVWLRFSGVNAIRTVCQLCNKGEKSSDHLLLHCS
;
A
#
# COMPACT_ATOMS: atom_id res chain seq x y z
N MET A 1 15.44 5.61 -24.45
CA MET A 1 14.27 6.16 -25.18
C MET A 1 13.44 6.95 -24.16
N LYS A 2 13.40 8.29 -24.24
CA LYS A 2 12.55 9.11 -23.34
C LYS A 2 11.14 9.12 -23.93
N ARG A 3 10.16 8.58 -23.21
CA ARG A 3 8.76 8.66 -23.67
C ARG A 3 8.32 10.13 -23.65
N ARG A 4 7.44 10.51 -24.58
CA ARG A 4 6.83 11.84 -24.61
C ARG A 4 5.79 11.93 -23.49
N LEU A 5 5.82 13.02 -22.72
CA LEU A 5 4.81 13.30 -21.70
C LEU A 5 3.46 13.57 -22.39
N ILE A 6 2.38 13.09 -21.78
CA ILE A 6 1.00 13.33 -22.20
C ILE A 6 0.45 14.58 -21.48
N ASP A 7 -0.64 15.16 -21.99
CA ASP A 7 -1.06 16.53 -21.62
C ASP A 7 -1.23 16.76 -20.11
N TRP A 8 -1.79 15.80 -19.37
CA TRP A 8 -1.93 15.93 -17.92
C TRP A 8 -0.61 15.76 -17.16
N GLU A 9 0.37 15.04 -17.72
CA GLU A 9 1.71 14.89 -17.15
C GLU A 9 2.56 16.14 -17.37
N LEU A 10 2.30 16.91 -18.43
CA LEU A 10 2.95 18.20 -18.67
C LEU A 10 2.58 19.20 -17.56
N VAL A 11 1.32 19.24 -17.14
CA VAL A 11 0.86 20.08 -16.03
C VAL A 11 1.59 19.71 -14.73
N LEU A 12 1.66 18.41 -14.41
CA LEU A 12 2.39 17.94 -13.23
C LEU A 12 3.89 18.26 -13.32
N TRP A 13 4.47 18.13 -14.50
CA TRP A 13 5.86 18.45 -14.76
C TRP A 13 6.16 19.95 -14.53
N GLU A 14 5.29 20.84 -15.00
CA GLU A 14 5.42 22.28 -14.76
C GLU A 14 5.30 22.63 -13.27
N CYS A 15 4.36 22.02 -12.55
CA CYS A 15 4.25 22.16 -11.10
C CYS A 15 5.54 21.69 -10.39
N PHE A 16 6.06 20.52 -10.80
CA PHE A 16 7.28 19.96 -10.25
C PHE A 16 8.51 20.85 -10.52
N GLN A 17 8.65 21.37 -11.74
CA GLN A 17 9.73 22.31 -12.06
C GLN A 17 9.63 23.61 -11.26
N THR A 18 8.41 24.10 -11.03
CA THR A 18 8.18 25.28 -10.19
C THR A 18 8.60 25.01 -8.75
N LEU A 19 8.25 23.84 -8.20
CA LEU A 19 8.70 23.42 -6.87
C LEU A 19 10.22 23.32 -6.79
N LEU A 20 10.88 22.70 -7.79
CA LEU A 20 12.33 22.58 -7.82
C LEU A 20 13.03 23.94 -7.87
N LYS A 21 12.47 24.92 -8.60
CA LYS A 21 13.03 26.29 -8.62
C LYS A 21 12.95 26.99 -7.27
N CYS A 22 11.99 26.63 -6.43
CA CYS A 22 11.85 27.14 -5.08
C CYS A 22 12.75 26.43 -4.06
N CYS A 23 13.40 25.33 -4.46
CA CYS A 23 14.30 24.57 -3.61
C CYS A 23 15.77 24.93 -3.91
N ALA A 24 16.49 25.40 -2.90
CA ALA A 24 17.95 25.52 -2.98
C ALA A 24 18.57 24.21 -2.49
N LEU A 25 19.07 23.39 -3.42
CA LEU A 25 19.85 22.21 -3.08
C LEU A 25 21.23 22.65 -2.59
N ARG A 26 21.70 21.96 -1.55
CA ARG A 26 23.00 22.19 -0.92
C ARG A 26 23.87 20.97 -1.17
N ASP A 27 24.77 21.07 -2.15
CA ASP A 27 25.66 19.96 -2.53
C ASP A 27 26.71 19.63 -1.44
N ASP A 28 26.84 20.49 -0.43
CA ASP A 28 27.75 20.36 0.70
C ASP A 28 27.15 19.62 1.91
N VAL A 29 25.84 19.34 1.90
CA VAL A 29 25.12 18.70 3.00
C VAL A 29 24.47 17.41 2.50
N GLY A 30 24.78 16.28 3.14
CA GLY A 30 24.13 15.01 2.85
C GLY A 30 22.65 15.01 3.25
N ASP A 31 21.85 14.19 2.58
CA ASP A 31 20.45 14.00 2.95
C ASP A 31 20.31 13.29 4.30
N ASP A 32 19.59 13.91 5.23
CA ASP A 32 19.28 13.34 6.55
C ASP A 32 17.78 13.14 6.73
N MET A 33 17.42 12.08 7.46
CA MET A 33 16.02 11.87 7.86
C MET A 33 15.61 12.88 8.93
N ALA A 34 14.65 13.75 8.58
CA ALA A 34 14.06 14.70 9.52
C ALA A 34 12.72 14.20 10.05
N TRP A 35 12.55 14.25 11.37
CA TRP A 35 11.29 13.99 12.04
C TRP A 35 10.36 15.20 11.97
N THR A 36 9.28 15.12 11.21
CA THR A 36 8.38 16.26 10.91
C THR A 36 7.35 16.56 12.01
N LEU A 37 7.19 15.67 12.99
CA LEU A 37 6.18 15.83 14.06
C LEU A 37 6.63 16.77 15.19
N ASN A 38 7.84 17.33 15.10
CA ASN A 38 8.29 18.42 15.97
C ASN A 38 9.21 19.39 15.21
N SER A 39 9.40 20.59 15.79
CA SER A 39 10.26 21.63 15.21
C SER A 39 11.75 21.33 15.31
N LYS A 40 12.15 20.30 16.07
CA LYS A 40 13.55 19.93 16.28
C LYS A 40 14.09 19.03 15.17
N GLY A 41 13.23 18.47 14.31
CA GLY A 41 13.63 17.54 13.26
C GLY A 41 14.14 16.19 13.80
N SER A 42 14.09 15.96 15.12
CA SER A 42 14.59 14.75 15.78
C SER A 42 13.45 13.89 16.33
N PHE A 43 13.58 12.57 16.24
CA PHE A 43 12.58 11.66 16.81
C PHE A 43 12.36 11.93 18.30
N SER A 44 11.11 11.93 18.74
CA SER A 44 10.79 11.92 20.17
C SER A 44 9.53 11.12 20.44
N MET A 45 9.57 10.30 21.49
CA MET A 45 8.44 9.46 21.89
C MET A 45 7.20 10.29 22.21
N GLY A 46 7.38 11.49 22.80
CA GLY A 46 6.27 12.41 23.09
C GLY A 46 5.57 12.92 21.84
N SER A 47 6.32 13.34 20.81
CA SER A 47 5.73 13.76 19.54
C SER A 47 5.03 12.61 18.80
N PHE A 48 5.58 11.40 18.88
CA PHE A 48 4.98 10.22 18.29
C PHE A 48 3.66 9.86 18.98
N ARG A 49 3.66 9.80 20.31
CA ARG A 49 2.47 9.50 21.10
C ARG A 49 1.37 10.54 20.88
N ARG A 50 1.71 11.83 20.87
CA ARG A 50 0.76 12.91 20.58
C ARG A 50 0.12 12.73 19.19
N CYS A 51 0.91 12.39 18.18
CA CYS A 51 0.39 12.12 16.83
C CYS A 51 -0.58 10.94 16.79
N LEU A 52 -0.31 9.87 17.56
CA LEU A 52 -1.23 8.73 17.70
C LEU A 52 -2.51 9.10 18.46
N GLU A 53 -2.39 9.93 19.50
CA GLU A 53 -3.55 10.40 20.28
C GLU A 53 -4.43 11.35 19.45
N GLU A 54 -3.83 12.23 18.64
CA GLU A 54 -4.53 13.21 17.79
C GLU A 54 -5.20 12.58 16.55
N ASN A 55 -4.53 11.64 15.89
CA ASN A 55 -5.09 10.94 14.71
C ASN A 55 -5.93 9.71 15.10
N GLY A 56 -5.95 9.34 16.38
CA GLY A 56 -6.57 8.11 16.86
C GLY A 56 -6.10 6.85 16.12
N THR A 57 -6.79 5.74 16.35
CA THR A 57 -6.83 4.62 15.39
C THR A 57 -7.80 5.01 14.27
N GLU A 58 -7.58 6.15 13.60
CA GLU A 58 -8.21 6.34 12.29
C GLU A 58 -7.86 5.09 11.50
N SER A 59 -8.90 4.41 10.99
CA SER A 59 -8.74 3.24 10.14
C SER A 59 -7.77 3.64 9.04
N ALA A 60 -6.51 3.24 9.18
CA ALA A 60 -5.46 3.67 8.29
C ALA A 60 -5.98 3.39 6.89
N ASP A 61 -6.00 4.41 6.03
CA ASP A 61 -6.48 4.24 4.67
C ASP A 61 -5.66 3.11 4.07
N ILE A 62 -6.31 1.94 3.94
CA ILE A 62 -5.66 0.68 3.63
C ILE A 62 -4.94 0.81 2.29
N SER A 63 -5.46 1.67 1.40
CA SER A 63 -4.81 2.01 0.15
C SER A 63 -3.46 2.70 0.36
N LYS A 64 -3.33 3.64 1.30
CA LYS A 64 -2.05 4.30 1.60
C LYS A 64 -1.03 3.34 2.20
N VAL A 65 -1.47 2.38 2.99
CA VAL A 65 -0.59 1.34 3.56
C VAL A 65 -0.09 0.39 2.48
N ILE A 66 -0.97 -0.02 1.56
CA ILE A 66 -0.63 -0.94 0.46
C ILE A 66 0.27 -0.26 -0.56
N TRP A 67 -0.03 0.98 -0.95
CA TRP A 67 0.64 1.68 -2.04
C TRP A 67 1.85 2.51 -1.57
N ASN A 68 2.50 2.14 -0.47
CA ASN A 68 3.60 2.89 0.14
C ASN A 68 5.00 2.58 -0.47
N TYR A 69 5.08 1.86 -1.58
CA TYR A 69 6.35 1.53 -2.28
C TYR A 69 7.38 0.74 -1.44
N VAL A 70 7.01 0.27 -0.25
CA VAL A 70 7.90 -0.49 0.66
C VAL A 70 8.17 -1.90 0.13
N CYS A 71 7.30 -2.44 -0.71
CA CYS A 71 7.43 -3.80 -1.26
C CYS A 71 7.23 -3.83 -2.79
N PRO A 72 7.66 -4.90 -3.46
CA PRO A 72 7.45 -5.05 -4.90
C PRO A 72 5.95 -4.97 -5.25
N LYS A 73 5.62 -4.40 -6.42
CA LYS A 73 4.23 -4.22 -6.89
C LYS A 73 3.39 -5.50 -6.86
N LYS A 74 4.01 -6.67 -7.05
CA LYS A 74 3.34 -7.97 -6.94
C LYS A 74 2.80 -8.23 -5.53
N VAL A 75 3.53 -7.83 -4.49
CA VAL A 75 3.13 -7.98 -3.09
C VAL A 75 2.02 -6.99 -2.76
N GLU A 76 2.13 -5.74 -3.18
CA GLU A 76 1.08 -4.72 -2.98
C GLU A 76 -0.26 -5.18 -3.59
N ILE A 77 -0.24 -5.64 -4.85
CA ILE A 77 -1.43 -6.17 -5.54
C ILE A 77 -1.99 -7.40 -4.81
N PHE A 78 -1.13 -8.32 -4.37
CA PHE A 78 -1.57 -9.49 -3.64
C PHE A 78 -2.29 -9.14 -2.33
N VAL A 79 -1.72 -8.23 -1.53
CA VAL A 79 -2.32 -7.75 -0.27
C VAL A 79 -3.65 -7.04 -0.54
N TRP A 80 -3.74 -6.22 -1.58
CA TRP A 80 -5.01 -5.61 -2.01
C TRP A 80 -6.07 -6.67 -2.29
N HIS A 81 -5.73 -7.70 -3.08
CA HIS A 81 -6.64 -8.81 -3.35
C HIS A 81 -7.01 -9.60 -2.09
N ALA A 82 -6.07 -9.77 -1.15
CA ALA A 82 -6.31 -10.47 0.11
C ALA A 82 -7.34 -9.76 0.98
N ILE A 83 -7.23 -8.44 1.12
CA ILE A 83 -8.13 -7.65 1.97
C ILE A 83 -9.56 -7.62 1.42
N PHE A 84 -9.73 -7.57 0.10
CA PHE A 84 -11.05 -7.56 -0.52
C PHE A 84 -11.64 -8.96 -0.77
N ASP A 85 -11.02 -10.01 -0.21
CA ASP A 85 -11.38 -11.42 -0.44
C ASP A 85 -11.46 -11.80 -1.93
N ARG A 86 -10.58 -11.16 -2.72
CA ARG A 86 -10.44 -11.36 -4.18
C ARG A 86 -9.20 -12.16 -4.53
N ILE A 87 -8.65 -12.92 -3.59
CA ILE A 87 -7.59 -13.88 -3.91
C ILE A 87 -8.23 -14.86 -4.90
N MET A 88 -7.73 -14.89 -6.14
CA MET A 88 -8.21 -15.82 -7.15
C MET A 88 -7.73 -17.23 -6.79
N VAL A 89 -8.40 -17.83 -5.82
CA VAL A 89 -8.31 -19.25 -5.57
C VAL A 89 -9.08 -19.95 -6.70
N LYS A 90 -8.58 -21.11 -7.12
CA LYS A 90 -9.03 -21.94 -8.27
C LYS A 90 -10.55 -21.93 -8.56
N ASP A 91 -11.39 -21.78 -7.55
CA ASP A 91 -12.85 -21.79 -7.64
C ASP A 91 -13.45 -20.55 -8.31
N VAL A 92 -12.82 -19.37 -8.19
CA VAL A 92 -13.24 -18.17 -8.93
C VAL A 92 -12.98 -18.36 -10.42
N TRP A 93 -11.83 -18.93 -10.79
CA TRP A 93 -11.53 -19.30 -12.17
C TRP A 93 -12.50 -20.38 -12.70
N LEU A 94 -12.83 -21.38 -11.88
CA LEU A 94 -13.79 -22.42 -12.25
C LEU A 94 -15.20 -21.85 -12.51
N ARG A 95 -15.66 -20.87 -11.73
CA ARG A 95 -16.91 -20.13 -11.97
C ARG A 95 -16.93 -19.44 -13.33
N PHE A 96 -15.83 -18.79 -13.73
CA PHE A 96 -15.73 -18.16 -15.05
C PHE A 96 -15.56 -19.17 -16.20
N SER A 97 -15.10 -20.39 -15.91
CA SER A 97 -14.94 -21.47 -16.90
C SER A 97 -16.20 -22.31 -17.15
N GLY A 98 -17.32 -22.04 -16.47
CA GLY A 98 -18.57 -22.79 -16.60
C GLY A 98 -18.60 -24.14 -15.86
N VAL A 99 -17.57 -24.44 -15.06
CA VAL A 99 -17.52 -25.64 -14.22
C VAL A 99 -18.10 -25.28 -12.84
N ASN A 100 -19.34 -25.72 -12.58
CA ASN A 100 -20.03 -25.56 -11.30
C ASN A 100 -19.42 -26.44 -10.19
N ALA A 101 -18.19 -26.12 -9.78
CA ALA A 101 -17.54 -26.72 -8.63
C ALA A 101 -17.16 -25.61 -7.63
N ILE A 102 -18.17 -24.96 -7.05
CA ILE A 102 -17.97 -24.02 -5.95
C ILE A 102 -17.70 -24.85 -4.70
N ARG A 103 -16.44 -24.99 -4.33
CA ARG A 103 -16.06 -25.57 -3.04
C ARG A 103 -16.01 -24.45 -2.02
N THR A 104 -17.02 -24.38 -1.16
CA THR A 104 -17.09 -23.40 -0.06
C THR A 104 -16.13 -23.73 1.08
N VAL A 105 -15.55 -24.93 1.08
CA VAL A 105 -14.62 -25.42 2.11
C VAL A 105 -13.17 -25.23 1.66
N CYS A 106 -12.32 -24.80 2.60
CA CYS A 106 -10.89 -24.65 2.42
C CYS A 106 -10.24 -25.95 1.96
N GLN A 107 -9.55 -25.93 0.81
CA GLN A 107 -8.93 -27.13 0.23
C GLN A 107 -7.62 -27.54 0.93
N LEU A 108 -7.07 -26.69 1.79
CA LEU A 108 -5.85 -26.99 2.53
C LEU A 108 -6.15 -27.81 3.79
N CYS A 109 -7.12 -27.40 4.60
CA CYS A 109 -7.48 -28.07 5.86
C CYS A 109 -8.78 -28.89 5.80
N ASN A 110 -9.62 -28.68 4.78
CA ASN A 110 -10.93 -29.30 4.59
C ASN A 110 -11.93 -29.11 5.77
N LYS A 111 -11.73 -28.07 6.59
CA LYS A 111 -12.50 -27.83 7.84
C LYS A 111 -13.12 -26.43 7.97
N GLY A 112 -12.59 -25.42 7.28
CA GLY A 112 -13.05 -24.03 7.37
C GLY A 112 -13.70 -23.51 6.08
N GLU A 113 -14.44 -22.41 6.17
CA GLU A 113 -14.90 -21.68 4.99
C GLU A 113 -13.71 -21.11 4.21
N LYS A 114 -13.83 -21.12 2.89
CA LYS A 114 -12.82 -20.60 1.99
C LYS A 114 -12.89 -19.07 1.92
N SER A 115 -12.19 -18.42 2.85
CA SER A 115 -11.92 -16.97 2.85
C SER A 115 -10.42 -16.70 2.78
N SER A 116 -10.01 -15.55 2.24
CA SER A 116 -8.63 -15.07 2.27
C SER A 116 -8.04 -15.06 3.68
N ASP A 117 -8.83 -14.68 4.67
CA ASP A 117 -8.46 -14.64 6.08
C ASP A 117 -8.11 -16.04 6.60
N HIS A 118 -9.03 -17.00 6.41
CA HIS A 118 -8.78 -18.39 6.78
C HIS A 118 -7.58 -18.97 6.05
N LEU A 119 -7.46 -18.76 4.73
CA LEU A 119 -6.37 -19.32 3.92
C LEU A 119 -4.98 -18.79 4.32
N LEU A 120 -4.88 -17.53 4.72
CA LEU A 120 -3.60 -16.89 5.00
C LEU A 120 -3.21 -16.88 6.48
N LEU A 121 -4.18 -16.79 7.38
CA LEU A 121 -3.92 -16.54 8.80
C LEU A 121 -4.34 -17.67 9.74
N HIS A 122 -5.35 -18.46 9.37
CA HIS A 122 -6.00 -19.41 10.29
C HIS A 122 -6.08 -20.86 9.79
N CYS A 123 -5.49 -21.18 8.64
CA CYS A 123 -5.53 -22.52 8.10
C CYS A 123 -4.55 -23.43 8.88
N SER A 124 -5.08 -24.50 9.49
CA SER A 124 -4.30 -25.53 10.21
C SER A 124 -4.82 -26.93 9.89
#